data_AF-A0A6J2T9N2-F1
#
_entry.id   AF-A0A6J2T9N2-F1
#
_cell.length_a   1.000
_cell.length_b   1.000
_cell.length_c   1.000
_cell.angle_alpha   90.00
_cell.angle_beta   90.00
_cell.angle_gamma   90.00
#
_symmetry.space_group_name_H-M   'P 1'
#
loop_
_entity.id
_entity.type
_entity.pdbx_description
1 polymer ?
#
loop_
_entity_poly.entity_id
_entity_poly.type
_entity_poly.pdbx_seq_one_letter_code
_entity_poly.pdbx_strand_id
1 'polypeptide(L)'
;MVQGTNRIVTTRDIAGNFALKRVQTRCNNPMPATAKVVTDRSCSATMYSVGYTLNNRHLELYRTCYDRANVRTLFTSHQVYKKSFFLTRPCTRFTTDNLISNADAATFTTASIFNKFRSIFGNNQRYIRNNQDVVLNRGHLTPSADFLYLDQACATFKYINVVPQFRTINDRNWETIERYVRNQITQSFLRIKTGAVGILTLPDSGRTQRRVILGSGNKNPVPLWMYKIVRTEQNRPLHAFLVYNNIFARTRPRAPRWCTSIRCPITLAAGPAAGYTFCCNPTTFNP
;
A
#
# COMPACT_ATOMS: atom_id res chain seq x y z
N MET A 1 5.18 -30.92 15.38
CA MET A 1 4.59 -31.96 14.50
C MET A 1 3.64 -31.27 13.53
N VAL A 2 3.95 -31.40 12.24
CA VAL A 2 3.10 -30.95 11.13
C VAL A 2 2.44 -32.21 10.58
N GLN A 3 1.11 -32.27 10.60
CA GLN A 3 0.36 -33.26 9.82
C GLN A 3 -0.54 -32.55 8.82
N GLY A 4 -0.55 -33.09 7.61
CA GLY A 4 -1.06 -32.45 6.41
C GLY A 4 -2.57 -32.22 6.43
N THR A 5 -2.93 -30.94 6.38
CA THR A 5 -4.04 -30.37 5.61
C THR A 5 -3.62 -28.93 5.30
N ASN A 6 -4.15 -28.30 4.24
CA ASN A 6 -3.85 -26.90 3.86
C ASN A 6 -4.42 -25.87 4.86
N ARG A 7 -4.18 -26.05 6.16
CA ARG A 7 -4.61 -25.18 7.24
C ARG A 7 -3.44 -25.00 8.19
N ILE A 8 -2.95 -23.77 8.30
CA ILE A 8 -2.12 -23.38 9.44
C ILE A 8 -3.08 -23.44 10.64
N VAL A 9 -2.93 -24.50 11.44
CA VAL A 9 -3.74 -24.72 12.64
C VAL A 9 -3.49 -23.55 13.59
N THR A 10 -4.55 -22.81 13.88
CA THR A 10 -4.59 -21.78 14.92
C THR A 10 -5.51 -22.32 15.99
N THR A 11 -5.03 -22.32 17.23
CA THR A 11 -5.90 -22.62 18.38
C THR A 11 -6.90 -21.48 18.49
N ARG A 12 -8.17 -21.80 18.29
CA ARG A 12 -9.29 -20.89 18.55
C ARG A 12 -9.48 -20.78 20.07
N ASP A 13 -9.85 -19.61 20.57
CA ASP A 13 -10.37 -19.49 21.95
C ASP A 13 -11.75 -20.15 22.07
N ILE A 14 -12.31 -20.17 23.29
CA ILE A 14 -13.61 -20.77 23.60
C ILE A 14 -14.75 -20.12 22.79
N ALA A 15 -14.54 -18.89 22.29
CA ALA A 15 -15.47 -18.14 21.45
C ALA A 15 -15.16 -18.26 19.93
N GLY A 16 -14.21 -19.11 19.53
CA GLY A 16 -13.88 -19.34 18.13
C GLY A 16 -12.92 -18.32 17.50
N ASN A 17 -12.37 -17.36 18.26
CA ASN A 17 -11.46 -16.32 17.76
C ASN A 17 -10.01 -16.80 17.73
N PHE A 18 -9.21 -16.21 16.83
CA PHE A 18 -7.77 -16.41 16.77
C PHE A 18 -7.09 -15.73 17.98
N ALA A 19 -6.60 -16.52 18.94
CA ALA A 19 -5.86 -16.01 20.09
C ALA A 19 -4.35 -15.97 19.82
N LEU A 20 -3.67 -14.92 20.29
CA LEU A 20 -2.21 -14.87 20.33
C LEU A 20 -1.69 -15.89 21.35
N LYS A 21 -1.32 -17.09 20.88
CA LYS A 21 -0.40 -17.92 21.66
C LYS A 21 0.92 -17.16 21.69
N ARG A 22 1.42 -16.78 22.88
CA ARG A 22 2.80 -16.28 23.02
C ARG A 22 3.72 -17.35 22.44
N VAL A 23 4.16 -17.17 21.20
CA VAL A 23 5.25 -17.95 20.65
C VAL A 23 6.48 -17.44 21.38
N GLN A 24 6.79 -18.10 22.49
CA GLN A 24 8.09 -17.96 23.14
C GLN A 24 9.12 -18.54 22.18
N THR A 25 9.88 -17.66 21.53
CA THR A 25 11.35 -17.57 21.58
C THR A 25 11.84 -16.88 20.32
N ARG A 26 12.86 -16.04 20.51
CA ARG A 26 13.50 -15.28 19.44
C ARG A 26 13.98 -16.25 18.36
N CYS A 27 13.37 -16.22 17.18
CA CYS A 27 14.05 -16.71 15.98
C CYS A 27 15.20 -15.73 15.72
N ASN A 28 16.43 -16.10 16.07
CA ASN A 28 17.61 -15.25 15.83
C ASN A 28 17.81 -14.97 14.33
N ASN A 29 17.32 -15.87 13.47
CA ASN A 29 17.28 -15.70 12.04
C ASN A 29 15.91 -16.11 11.49
N PRO A 30 14.88 -15.22 11.53
CA PRO A 30 13.57 -15.54 10.99
C PRO A 30 13.69 -15.73 9.47
N MET A 31 12.99 -16.74 8.95
CA MET A 31 13.03 -17.00 7.51
C MET A 31 12.54 -15.77 6.73
N PRO A 32 13.32 -15.23 5.79
CA PRO A 32 12.92 -14.03 5.08
C PRO A 32 11.77 -14.36 4.11
N ALA A 33 10.74 -13.50 4.09
CA ALA A 33 9.77 -13.53 3.02
C ALA A 33 10.44 -13.10 1.71
N THR A 34 10.20 -13.85 0.64
CA THR A 34 10.75 -13.61 -0.70
C THR A 34 9.65 -13.28 -1.68
N ALA A 35 10.00 -12.60 -2.76
CA ALA A 35 9.12 -12.28 -3.87
C ALA A 35 9.45 -13.20 -5.06
N LYS A 36 8.49 -14.00 -5.51
CA LYS A 36 8.63 -14.91 -6.66
C LYS A 36 7.73 -14.49 -7.80
N VAL A 37 8.24 -14.54 -9.02
CA VAL A 37 7.41 -14.28 -10.21
C VAL A 37 6.34 -15.36 -10.33
N VAL A 38 5.11 -14.94 -10.58
CA VAL A 38 3.96 -15.83 -10.84
C VAL A 38 3.17 -15.34 -12.05
N THR A 39 2.42 -16.23 -12.69
CA THR A 39 1.52 -15.85 -13.79
C THR A 39 0.19 -15.38 -13.23
N ASP A 40 -0.22 -14.16 -13.57
CA ASP A 40 -1.52 -13.61 -13.20
C ASP A 40 -1.96 -12.60 -14.27
N ARG A 41 -3.02 -12.93 -15.03
CA ARG A 41 -3.52 -12.12 -16.15
C ARG A 41 -4.08 -10.76 -15.73
N SER A 42 -4.34 -10.56 -14.43
CA SER A 42 -4.79 -9.27 -13.92
C SER A 42 -3.67 -8.21 -13.85
N CYS A 43 -2.42 -8.63 -14.02
CA CYS A 43 -1.27 -7.74 -14.01
C CYS A 43 -0.75 -7.48 -15.43
N SER A 44 -0.70 -6.20 -15.81
CA SER A 44 -0.12 -5.75 -17.10
C SER A 44 1.41 -5.61 -17.05
N ALA A 45 2.04 -6.02 -15.96
CA ALA A 45 3.48 -5.96 -15.70
C ALA A 45 3.96 -7.31 -15.13
N THR A 46 4.93 -7.32 -14.23
CA THR A 46 5.36 -8.56 -13.57
C THR A 46 4.58 -8.76 -12.27
N MET A 47 3.87 -9.88 -12.16
CA MET A 47 3.23 -10.27 -10.89
C MET A 47 4.24 -11.00 -10.00
N TYR A 48 4.38 -10.54 -8.77
CA TYR A 48 5.17 -11.21 -7.73
C TYR A 48 4.25 -11.73 -6.63
N SER A 49 4.41 -13.00 -6.27
CA SER A 49 3.88 -13.59 -5.05
C SER A 49 4.89 -13.40 -3.93
N VAL A 50 4.51 -12.65 -2.90
CA VAL A 50 5.35 -12.43 -1.71
C VAL A 50 4.93 -13.39 -0.63
N GLY A 51 5.90 -14.12 -0.07
CA GLY A 51 5.61 -15.11 0.96
C GLY A 51 6.82 -15.92 1.40
N TYR A 52 6.54 -17.08 1.96
CA TYR A 52 7.52 -17.97 2.57
C TYR A 52 7.68 -19.26 1.77
N THR A 53 8.89 -19.79 1.67
CA THR A 53 9.11 -21.12 1.08
C THR A 53 9.49 -22.10 2.17
N LEU A 54 8.62 -23.08 2.44
CA LEU A 54 8.84 -24.15 3.42
C LEU A 54 8.75 -25.50 2.72
N ASN A 55 9.79 -26.32 2.78
CA ASN A 55 9.82 -27.66 2.18
C ASN A 55 9.33 -27.66 0.73
N ASN A 56 9.86 -26.75 -0.10
CA ASN A 56 9.47 -26.53 -1.50
C ASN A 56 8.01 -26.09 -1.73
N ARG A 57 7.25 -25.77 -0.68
CA ARG A 57 5.90 -25.19 -0.78
C ARG A 57 5.96 -23.69 -0.55
N HIS A 58 5.33 -22.94 -1.45
CA HIS A 58 5.24 -21.49 -1.34
C HIS A 58 3.96 -21.10 -0.61
N LEU A 59 4.11 -20.43 0.54
CA LEU A 59 3.02 -19.84 1.32
C LEU A 59 2.92 -18.35 0.98
N GLU A 60 1.99 -18.03 0.10
CA GLU A 60 1.71 -16.66 -0.33
C GLU A 60 1.03 -15.85 0.78
N LEU A 61 1.53 -14.63 1.01
CA LEU A 61 0.91 -13.63 1.90
C LEU A 61 0.12 -12.60 1.10
N TYR A 62 0.73 -12.09 0.02
CA TYR A 62 0.12 -11.13 -0.88
C TYR A 62 0.78 -11.19 -2.25
N ARG A 63 0.10 -10.65 -3.25
CA ARG A 63 0.65 -10.43 -4.58
C ARG A 63 0.88 -8.96 -4.85
N THR A 64 1.86 -8.65 -5.69
CA THR A 64 2.12 -7.29 -6.18
C THR A 64 2.36 -7.30 -7.68
N CYS A 65 1.59 -6.50 -8.39
CA CYS A 65 1.80 -6.22 -9.80
C CYS A 65 2.76 -5.04 -9.91
N TYR A 66 3.99 -5.32 -10.33
CA TYR A 66 5.09 -4.37 -10.26
C TYR A 66 5.70 -4.11 -11.63
N ASP A 67 5.75 -2.83 -12.00
CA ASP A 67 6.45 -2.34 -13.17
C ASP A 67 7.90 -2.02 -12.78
N ARG A 68 8.80 -2.94 -13.12
CA ARG A 68 10.24 -2.81 -12.82
C ARG A 68 10.88 -1.66 -13.56
N ALA A 69 10.48 -1.42 -14.82
CA ALA A 69 11.11 -0.40 -15.66
C ALA A 69 10.85 1.00 -15.10
N ASN A 70 9.64 1.22 -14.58
CA ASN A 70 9.23 2.51 -14.03
C ASN A 70 9.27 2.58 -12.50
N VAL A 71 9.81 1.56 -11.81
CA VAL A 71 9.92 1.49 -10.34
C VAL A 71 8.57 1.85 -9.69
N ARG A 72 7.51 1.15 -10.09
CA ARG A 72 6.13 1.49 -9.73
C ARG A 72 5.32 0.25 -9.42
N THR A 73 4.70 0.21 -8.25
CA THR A 73 3.64 -0.77 -7.95
C THR A 73 2.32 -0.30 -8.56
N LEU A 74 1.71 -1.14 -9.40
CA LEU A 74 0.40 -0.86 -9.99
C LEU A 74 -0.73 -1.18 -9.00
N PHE A 75 -0.66 -2.37 -8.39
CA PHE A 75 -1.52 -2.78 -7.30
C PHE A 75 -0.92 -3.92 -6.50
N THR A 76 -1.42 -4.12 -5.30
CA THR A 76 -1.26 -5.33 -4.50
C THR A 76 -2.60 -5.96 -4.20
N SER A 77 -2.59 -7.26 -3.89
CA SER A 77 -3.77 -7.98 -3.45
C SER A 77 -3.45 -8.97 -2.35
N HIS A 78 -4.31 -9.03 -1.33
CA HIS A 78 -4.17 -9.94 -0.20
C HIS A 78 -5.53 -10.27 0.42
N GLN A 79 -5.52 -11.19 1.37
CA GLN A 79 -6.65 -11.46 2.25
C GLN A 79 -6.35 -10.87 3.62
N VAL A 80 -7.33 -10.15 4.18
CA VAL A 80 -7.28 -9.66 5.56
C VAL A 80 -8.27 -10.44 6.41
N TYR A 81 -7.82 -10.94 7.54
CA TYR A 81 -8.56 -11.83 8.42
C TYR A 81 -9.07 -11.09 9.66
N LYS A 82 -10.19 -11.55 10.21
CA LYS A 82 -10.72 -11.02 11.47
C LYS A 82 -9.71 -11.24 12.60
N LYS A 83 -9.45 -10.19 13.38
CA LYS A 83 -8.61 -10.28 14.58
C LYS A 83 -9.12 -9.34 15.68
N SER A 84 -8.92 -9.75 16.92
CA SER A 84 -9.28 -9.00 18.13
C SER A 84 -8.12 -8.16 18.70
N PHE A 85 -6.97 -8.14 18.01
CA PHE A 85 -5.76 -7.48 18.48
C PHE A 85 -5.09 -6.67 17.37
N PHE A 86 -4.32 -5.66 17.77
CA PHE A 86 -3.46 -4.88 16.89
C PHE A 86 -2.00 -5.10 17.27
N LEU A 87 -1.19 -5.48 16.28
CA LEU A 87 0.24 -5.69 16.49
C LEU A 87 0.94 -4.32 16.55
N THR A 88 1.85 -4.15 17.50
CA THR A 88 2.84 -3.08 17.43
C THR A 88 3.75 -3.33 16.23
N ARG A 89 4.00 -2.28 15.44
CA ARG A 89 4.78 -2.36 14.19
C ARG A 89 6.17 -2.99 14.45
N PRO A 90 6.48 -4.18 13.89
CA PRO A 90 7.71 -4.90 14.22
C PRO A 90 8.93 -4.45 13.41
N CYS A 91 8.72 -4.05 12.15
CA CYS A 91 9.79 -3.71 11.23
C CYS A 91 9.69 -2.25 10.76
N THR A 92 10.84 -1.67 10.40
CA THR A 92 10.95 -0.31 9.84
C THR A 92 11.84 -0.27 8.59
N ARG A 93 12.70 -1.27 8.38
CA ARG A 93 13.59 -1.37 7.23
C ARG A 93 12.88 -2.02 6.04
N PHE A 94 12.99 -1.39 4.87
CA PHE A 94 12.49 -1.93 3.61
C PHE A 94 13.57 -2.72 2.87
N THR A 95 13.18 -3.84 2.25
CA THR A 95 14.08 -4.66 1.42
C THR A 95 13.82 -4.43 -0.07
N THR A 96 14.89 -4.54 -0.87
CA THR A 96 14.83 -4.47 -2.34
C THR A 96 14.56 -5.84 -2.97
N ASP A 97 14.83 -6.92 -2.24
CA ASP A 97 14.79 -8.31 -2.69
C ASP A 97 15.59 -8.58 -3.98
N ASN A 98 16.62 -7.78 -4.25
CA ASN A 98 17.34 -7.75 -5.54
C ASN A 98 16.41 -7.51 -6.76
N LEU A 99 15.19 -7.02 -6.53
CA LEU A 99 14.22 -6.71 -7.57
C LEU A 99 14.38 -5.29 -8.10
N ILE A 100 14.87 -4.38 -7.26
CA ILE A 100 15.22 -3.01 -7.59
C ILE A 100 16.65 -2.69 -7.18
N SER A 101 17.28 -1.73 -7.84
CA SER A 101 18.62 -1.26 -7.47
C SER A 101 18.59 -0.41 -6.19
N ASN A 102 19.74 -0.29 -5.53
CA ASN A 102 19.88 0.63 -4.39
C ASN A 102 19.65 2.09 -4.81
N ALA A 103 20.01 2.46 -6.05
CA ALA A 103 19.74 3.78 -6.59
C ALA A 103 18.23 4.03 -6.75
N ASP A 104 17.48 3.04 -7.24
CA ASP A 104 16.01 3.12 -7.34
C ASP A 104 15.37 3.20 -5.94
N ALA A 105 15.85 2.40 -4.98
CA ALA A 105 15.40 2.47 -3.59
C ALA A 105 15.67 3.85 -2.95
N ALA A 106 16.82 4.46 -3.26
CA ALA A 106 17.21 5.77 -2.74
C ALA A 106 16.28 6.90 -3.19
N THR A 107 15.52 6.73 -4.28
CA THR A 107 14.53 7.73 -4.75
C THR A 107 13.38 7.96 -3.75
N PHE A 108 13.18 7.07 -2.77
CA PHE A 108 12.20 7.21 -1.70
C PHE A 108 12.73 7.94 -0.46
N THR A 109 14.01 8.34 -0.43
CA THR A 109 14.61 9.04 0.71
C THR A 109 14.26 10.53 0.68
N THR A 110 14.15 11.15 1.87
CA THR A 110 13.83 12.58 2.00
C THR A 110 14.81 13.47 1.21
N ALA A 111 16.10 13.16 1.26
CA ALA A 111 17.13 13.89 0.54
C ALA A 111 16.96 13.80 -0.99
N SER A 112 16.77 12.59 -1.54
CA SER A 112 16.53 12.42 -2.97
C SER A 112 15.24 13.10 -3.44
N ILE A 113 14.17 13.01 -2.64
CA ILE A 113 12.89 13.66 -2.93
C ILE A 113 13.08 15.18 -2.98
N PHE A 114 13.72 15.78 -1.98
CA PHE A 114 13.98 17.23 -1.97
C PHE A 114 14.82 17.68 -3.17
N ASN A 115 15.93 16.97 -3.45
CA ASN A 115 16.79 17.27 -4.60
C ASN A 115 16.04 17.15 -5.92
N LYS A 116 15.17 16.15 -6.05
CA LYS A 116 14.36 15.98 -7.26
C LYS A 116 13.32 17.09 -7.41
N PHE A 117 12.69 17.53 -6.32
CA PHE A 117 11.81 18.69 -6.36
C PHE A 117 12.54 19.96 -6.77
N ARG A 118 13.77 20.20 -6.29
CA ARG A 118 14.61 21.31 -6.76
C ARG A 118 14.93 21.21 -8.25
N SER A 119 15.20 20.01 -8.76
CA SER A 119 15.45 19.77 -10.18
C SER A 119 14.20 20.02 -11.05
N ILE A 120 13.00 19.66 -10.59
CA ILE A 120 11.76 19.82 -11.36
C ILE A 120 11.22 21.26 -11.29
N PHE A 121 11.29 21.89 -10.11
CA PHE A 121 10.58 23.14 -9.82
C PHE A 121 11.51 24.33 -9.52
N GLY A 122 12.83 24.13 -9.60
CA GLY A 122 13.85 25.13 -9.27
C GLY A 122 14.27 25.12 -7.80
N ASN A 123 15.41 25.77 -7.51
CA ASN A 123 16.01 25.79 -6.16
C ASN A 123 15.10 26.39 -5.08
N ASN A 124 14.24 27.35 -5.46
CA ASN A 124 13.32 28.04 -4.56
C ASN A 124 11.90 27.44 -4.60
N GLN A 125 11.77 26.15 -4.92
CA GLN A 125 10.47 25.48 -4.96
C GLN A 125 9.74 25.56 -3.61
N ARG A 126 8.41 25.71 -3.67
CA ARG A 126 7.54 25.97 -2.51
C ARG A 126 6.89 24.72 -1.89
N TYR A 127 7.19 23.54 -2.42
CA TYR A 127 6.48 22.30 -2.09
C TYR A 127 7.12 21.58 -0.91
N ILE A 128 8.44 21.51 -0.87
CA ILE A 128 9.19 20.77 0.16
C ILE A 128 10.19 21.73 0.81
N ARG A 129 9.99 22.03 2.10
CA ARG A 129 10.77 23.07 2.77
C ARG A 129 12.27 22.73 2.88
N ASN A 130 12.60 21.48 3.16
CA ASN A 130 13.96 21.05 3.46
C ASN A 130 14.14 19.54 3.16
N ASN A 131 15.35 19.02 3.34
CA ASN A 131 15.69 17.61 3.08
C ASN A 131 15.65 16.71 4.33
N GLN A 132 15.11 17.20 5.45
CA GLN A 132 14.95 16.47 6.72
C GLN A 132 13.49 16.03 6.94
N ASP A 133 12.53 16.85 6.53
CA ASP A 133 11.11 16.63 6.75
C ASP A 133 10.53 15.60 5.78
N VAL A 134 9.94 14.55 6.35
CA VAL A 134 9.27 13.51 5.56
C VAL A 134 7.94 14.04 5.02
N VAL A 135 7.96 14.53 3.77
CA VAL A 135 6.76 14.99 3.04
C VAL A 135 6.09 13.84 2.26
N LEU A 136 6.88 13.01 1.58
CA LEU A 136 6.44 11.79 0.91
C LEU A 136 7.01 10.58 1.65
N ASN A 137 6.14 9.63 1.98
CA ASN A 137 6.44 8.37 2.62
C ASN A 137 6.45 7.22 1.61
N ARG A 138 7.02 6.10 2.05
CA ARG A 138 6.82 4.77 1.45
C ARG A 138 5.43 4.25 1.87
N GLY A 139 4.39 4.75 1.19
CA GLY A 139 2.99 4.43 1.48
C GLY A 139 2.68 2.98 1.13
N HIS A 140 2.33 2.18 2.13
CA HIS A 140 2.04 0.75 1.93
C HIS A 140 0.74 0.55 1.17
N LEU A 141 0.74 -0.41 0.22
CA LEU A 141 -0.49 -0.86 -0.45
C LEU A 141 -1.10 -2.08 0.25
N THR A 142 -0.26 -3.05 0.64
CA THR A 142 -0.59 -4.09 1.62
C THR A 142 -0.04 -3.66 2.98
N PRO A 143 -0.86 -3.18 3.93
CA PRO A 143 -0.37 -2.65 5.20
C PRO A 143 0.03 -3.79 6.15
N SER A 144 1.08 -3.57 6.93
CA SER A 144 1.57 -4.54 7.93
C SER A 144 0.51 -4.90 8.98
N ALA A 145 -0.37 -3.95 9.29
CA ALA A 145 -1.46 -4.10 10.24
C ALA A 145 -2.56 -5.07 9.78
N ASP A 146 -2.54 -5.55 8.54
CA ASP A 146 -3.52 -6.54 8.06
C ASP A 146 -3.12 -8.00 8.40
N PHE A 147 -1.89 -8.22 8.86
CA PHE A 147 -1.40 -9.56 9.19
C PHE A 147 -1.55 -9.92 10.68
N LEU A 148 -1.51 -11.23 10.96
CA LEU A 148 -1.70 -11.81 12.30
C LEU A 148 -0.39 -12.00 13.06
N TYR A 149 0.72 -12.16 12.34
CA TYR A 149 2.04 -12.47 12.92
C TYR A 149 3.07 -11.40 12.55
N LEU A 150 4.07 -11.21 13.42
CA LEU A 150 5.07 -10.14 13.27
C LEU A 150 5.97 -10.34 12.04
N ASP A 151 6.33 -11.58 11.73
CA ASP A 151 7.10 -11.94 10.53
C ASP A 151 6.31 -11.59 9.25
N GLN A 152 5.01 -11.92 9.21
CA GLN A 152 4.14 -11.57 8.10
C GLN A 152 3.99 -10.06 7.95
N ALA A 153 3.83 -9.35 9.07
CA ALA A 153 3.80 -7.90 9.10
C ALA A 153 5.14 -7.29 8.60
N CYS A 154 6.28 -7.91 8.91
CA CYS A 154 7.58 -7.52 8.37
C CYS A 154 7.71 -7.80 6.86
N ALA A 155 7.05 -8.83 6.33
CA ALA A 155 7.06 -9.15 4.90
C ALA A 155 6.44 -8.07 4.00
N THR A 156 5.68 -7.12 4.58
CA THR A 156 5.12 -5.98 3.83
C THR A 156 6.13 -4.87 3.57
N PHE A 157 7.29 -4.88 4.24
CA PHE A 157 8.32 -3.86 4.12
C PHE A 157 9.22 -4.12 2.92
N LYS A 158 8.62 -4.08 1.74
CA LYS A 158 9.30 -4.29 0.46
C LYS A 158 9.02 -3.12 -0.46
N TYR A 159 10.02 -2.67 -1.22
CA TYR A 159 9.83 -1.54 -2.14
C TYR A 159 8.77 -1.81 -3.22
N ILE A 160 8.56 -3.09 -3.56
CA ILE A 160 7.49 -3.51 -4.48
C ILE A 160 6.08 -3.43 -3.89
N ASN A 161 5.92 -3.09 -2.61
CA ASN A 161 4.64 -2.95 -1.90
C ASN A 161 4.31 -1.49 -1.55
N VAL A 162 5.04 -0.52 -2.11
CA VAL A 162 4.85 0.89 -1.75
C VAL A 162 4.75 1.81 -2.95
N VAL A 163 4.12 2.95 -2.71
CA VAL A 163 4.11 4.09 -3.62
C VAL A 163 4.54 5.36 -2.86
N PRO A 164 5.05 6.40 -3.56
CA PRO A 164 5.24 7.71 -2.94
C PRO A 164 3.88 8.30 -2.54
N GLN A 165 3.65 8.42 -1.24
CA GLN A 165 2.38 8.93 -0.70
C GLN A 165 2.66 10.10 0.22
N PHE A 166 1.88 11.18 0.12
CA PHE A 166 2.04 12.28 1.06
C PHE A 166 1.80 11.80 2.49
N ARG A 167 2.75 12.07 3.39
CA ARG A 167 2.73 11.58 4.76
C ARG A 167 1.42 11.90 5.46
N THR A 168 0.93 13.14 5.32
CA THR A 168 -0.30 13.55 6.01
C THR A 168 -1.55 12.85 5.47
N ILE A 169 -1.53 12.39 4.21
CA ILE A 169 -2.61 11.59 3.62
C ILE A 169 -2.54 10.16 4.15
N ASN A 170 -1.33 9.58 4.18
CA ASN A 170 -1.06 8.26 4.77
C ASN A 170 -1.54 8.19 6.22
N ASP A 171 -1.18 9.19 7.03
CA ASP A 171 -1.42 9.21 8.48
C ASP A 171 -2.87 9.63 8.84
N ARG A 172 -3.74 9.95 7.87
CA ARG A 172 -5.11 10.43 8.10
C ARG A 172 -6.16 9.57 7.40
N ASN A 173 -6.76 10.05 6.30
CA ASN A 173 -7.88 9.34 5.68
C ASN A 173 -7.48 7.96 5.19
N TRP A 174 -6.25 7.78 4.72
CA TRP A 174 -5.78 6.46 4.29
C TRP A 174 -5.75 5.45 5.44
N GLU A 175 -5.13 5.81 6.56
CA GLU A 175 -5.11 4.97 7.77
C GLU A 175 -6.54 4.74 8.32
N THR A 176 -7.40 5.76 8.28
CA THR A 176 -8.81 5.65 8.69
C THR A 176 -9.56 4.63 7.84
N ILE A 177 -9.38 4.64 6.51
CA ILE A 177 -9.95 3.65 5.59
C ILE A 177 -9.43 2.25 5.94
N GLU A 178 -8.12 2.10 6.11
CA GLU A 178 -7.51 0.81 6.43
C GLU A 178 -8.06 0.23 7.75
N ARG A 179 -8.19 1.08 8.78
CA ARG A 179 -8.76 0.67 10.07
C ARG A 179 -10.23 0.30 9.93
N TYR A 180 -11.01 1.08 9.21
CA TYR A 180 -12.41 0.78 8.94
C TYR A 180 -12.58 -0.59 8.29
N VAL A 181 -11.83 -0.87 7.22
CA VAL A 181 -11.89 -2.15 6.49
C VAL A 181 -11.59 -3.34 7.41
N ARG A 182 -10.58 -3.22 8.27
CA ARG A 182 -10.27 -4.26 9.28
C ARG A 182 -11.42 -4.50 10.25
N ASN A 183 -12.18 -3.47 10.60
CA ASN A 183 -13.31 -3.56 11.51
C ASN A 183 -14.61 -4.07 10.84
N GLN A 184 -14.66 -4.17 9.50
CA GLN A 184 -15.83 -4.71 8.79
C GLN A 184 -15.82 -6.23 8.63
N ILE A 185 -14.77 -6.92 9.09
CA ILE A 185 -14.62 -8.35 8.87
C ILE A 185 -15.52 -9.13 9.83
N THR A 186 -16.70 -9.52 9.34
CA THR A 186 -17.67 -10.34 10.09
C THR A 186 -17.54 -11.83 9.81
N GLN A 187 -17.03 -12.20 8.63
CA GLN A 187 -16.78 -13.57 8.16
C GLN A 187 -15.29 -13.94 8.31
N SER A 188 -14.83 -14.97 7.57
CA SER A 188 -13.44 -15.45 7.61
C SER A 188 -12.42 -14.39 7.20
N PHE A 189 -12.59 -13.78 6.03
CA PHE A 189 -11.67 -12.76 5.49
C PHE A 189 -12.35 -11.83 4.48
N LEU A 190 -11.72 -10.68 4.23
CA LEU A 190 -12.01 -9.82 3.08
C LEU A 190 -10.88 -9.90 2.06
N ARG A 191 -11.23 -9.82 0.77
CA ARG A 191 -10.29 -9.74 -0.34
C ARG A 191 -10.00 -8.27 -0.62
N ILE A 192 -8.74 -7.88 -0.52
CA ILE A 192 -8.30 -6.50 -0.67
C ILE A 192 -7.48 -6.40 -1.96
N LYS A 193 -7.77 -5.39 -2.77
CA LYS A 193 -6.89 -4.92 -3.84
C LYS A 193 -6.62 -3.45 -3.63
N THR A 194 -5.36 -3.07 -3.45
CA THR A 194 -4.95 -1.68 -3.22
C THR A 194 -4.01 -1.27 -4.34
N GLY A 195 -4.21 -0.11 -4.96
CA GLY A 195 -3.34 0.32 -6.05
C GLY A 195 -3.29 1.81 -6.23
N ALA A 196 -2.58 2.23 -7.28
CA ALA A 196 -2.35 3.64 -7.55
C ALA A 196 -2.36 3.95 -9.05
N VAL A 197 -3.03 5.04 -9.43
CA VAL A 197 -3.30 5.40 -10.83
C VAL A 197 -3.03 6.89 -11.09
N GLY A 198 -2.68 7.20 -12.34
CA GLY A 198 -2.26 8.53 -12.75
C GLY A 198 -0.91 8.94 -12.17
N ILE A 199 -0.45 10.12 -12.56
CA ILE A 199 0.82 10.70 -12.09
C ILE A 199 0.52 12.11 -11.63
N LEU A 200 0.99 12.45 -10.43
CA LEU A 200 0.83 13.78 -9.86
C LEU A 200 1.49 14.81 -10.77
N THR A 201 0.76 15.87 -11.07
CA THR A 201 1.32 17.08 -11.67
C THR A 201 1.17 18.25 -10.73
N LEU A 202 2.20 19.10 -10.66
CA LEU A 202 2.18 20.33 -9.90
C LEU A 202 2.66 21.49 -10.80
N PRO A 203 2.15 22.72 -10.61
CA PRO A 203 2.62 23.87 -11.38
C PRO A 203 4.06 24.25 -11.00
N ASP A 204 4.90 24.56 -11.98
CA ASP A 204 6.16 25.27 -11.75
C ASP A 204 5.93 26.77 -11.50
N SER A 205 7.01 27.55 -11.37
CA SER A 205 6.95 29.01 -11.16
C SER A 205 6.24 29.73 -12.32
N GLY A 206 6.34 29.21 -13.55
CA GLY A 206 5.63 29.68 -14.73
C GLY A 206 4.21 29.13 -14.87
N ARG A 207 3.66 28.48 -13.84
CA ARG A 207 2.33 27.83 -13.82
C ARG A 207 2.18 26.65 -14.79
N THR A 208 3.26 26.16 -15.40
CA THR A 208 3.23 24.98 -16.27
C THR A 208 3.16 23.72 -15.42
N GLN A 209 2.26 22.80 -15.75
CA GLN A 209 2.13 21.54 -15.02
C GLN A 209 3.30 20.61 -15.31
N ARG A 210 4.02 20.20 -14.27
CA ARG A 210 5.13 19.24 -14.35
C ARG A 210 4.78 17.96 -13.63
N ARG A 211 5.05 16.81 -14.26
CA ARG A 211 4.92 15.49 -13.65
C ARG A 211 5.94 15.32 -12.52
N VAL A 212 5.49 14.79 -11.38
CA VAL A 212 6.36 14.50 -10.24
C VAL A 212 6.87 13.07 -10.35
N ILE A 213 8.10 12.93 -10.84
CA ILE A 213 8.80 11.65 -11.01
C ILE A 213 10.07 11.70 -10.17
N LEU A 214 10.25 10.76 -9.23
CA LEU A 214 11.30 10.87 -8.21
C LEU A 214 12.68 10.37 -8.68
N GLY A 215 12.71 9.48 -9.66
CA GLY A 215 13.93 8.92 -10.24
C GLY A 215 14.36 9.54 -11.56
N SER A 216 15.27 8.84 -12.25
CA SER A 216 15.64 9.12 -13.64
C SER A 216 14.60 8.58 -14.62
N GLY A 217 14.45 9.23 -15.78
CA GLY A 217 13.44 8.85 -16.78
C GLY A 217 12.02 8.87 -16.20
N ASN A 218 11.34 7.73 -16.26
CA ASN A 218 9.97 7.53 -15.75
C ASN A 218 9.92 6.83 -14.38
N LYS A 219 11.07 6.66 -13.70
CA LYS A 219 11.17 5.85 -12.48
C LYS A 219 10.59 6.52 -11.25
N ASN A 220 9.86 5.74 -10.46
CA ASN A 220 9.22 6.13 -9.20
C ASN A 220 8.31 7.38 -9.35
N PRO A 221 7.27 7.32 -10.19
CA PRO A 221 6.31 8.40 -10.31
C PRO A 221 5.45 8.50 -9.04
N VAL A 222 5.19 9.73 -8.57
CA VAL A 222 4.23 9.96 -7.50
C VAL A 222 2.82 9.78 -8.09
N PRO A 223 2.01 8.82 -7.61
CA PRO A 223 0.69 8.60 -8.17
C PRO A 223 -0.25 9.76 -7.87
N LEU A 224 -1.17 10.05 -8.79
CA LEU A 224 -2.20 11.07 -8.59
C LEU A 224 -3.31 10.58 -7.63
N TRP A 225 -3.66 9.31 -7.77
CA TRP A 225 -4.74 8.66 -7.04
C TRP A 225 -4.26 7.37 -6.43
N MET A 226 -4.74 7.09 -5.22
CA MET A 226 -4.65 5.79 -4.58
C MET A 226 -6.04 5.21 -4.41
N TYR A 227 -6.21 3.92 -4.58
CA TYR A 227 -7.49 3.24 -4.43
C TYR A 227 -7.39 2.00 -3.56
N LYS A 228 -8.51 1.62 -2.94
CA LYS A 228 -8.69 0.35 -2.23
C LYS A 228 -10.04 -0.25 -2.58
N ILE A 229 -10.01 -1.45 -3.14
CA ILE A 229 -11.18 -2.27 -3.48
C ILE A 229 -11.28 -3.36 -2.42
N VAL A 230 -12.46 -3.49 -1.84
CA VAL A 230 -12.79 -4.45 -0.80
C VAL A 230 -13.90 -5.34 -1.32
N ARG A 231 -13.68 -6.65 -1.27
CA ARG A 231 -14.65 -7.67 -1.63
C ARG A 231 -14.82 -8.68 -0.50
N THR A 232 -15.99 -9.31 -0.46
CA THR A 232 -16.25 -10.42 0.48
C THR A 232 -15.41 -11.64 0.12
N GLU A 233 -15.40 -12.65 0.99
CA GLU A 233 -14.79 -13.96 0.73
C GLU A 233 -15.31 -14.60 -0.57
N GLN A 234 -16.61 -14.48 -0.85
CA GLN A 234 -17.30 -14.91 -2.07
C GLN A 234 -17.10 -13.94 -3.25
N ASN A 235 -16.13 -13.02 -3.16
CA ASN A 235 -15.74 -12.07 -4.20
C ASN A 235 -16.84 -11.05 -4.57
N ARG A 236 -17.85 -10.84 -3.70
CA ARG A 236 -18.89 -9.82 -3.93
C ARG A 236 -18.33 -8.41 -3.64
N PRO A 237 -18.66 -7.38 -4.45
CA PRO A 237 -18.27 -6.00 -4.16
C PRO A 237 -18.78 -5.55 -2.79
N LEU A 238 -17.91 -4.93 -1.99
CA LEU A 238 -18.28 -4.41 -0.66
C LEU A 238 -18.01 -2.91 -0.54
N HIS A 239 -16.77 -2.48 -0.75
CA HIS A 239 -16.39 -1.07 -0.72
C HIS A 239 -15.35 -0.74 -1.79
N ALA A 240 -15.36 0.50 -2.27
CA ALA A 240 -14.30 1.07 -3.08
C ALA A 240 -13.99 2.49 -2.58
N PHE A 241 -12.73 2.73 -2.24
CA PHE A 241 -12.24 4.03 -1.78
C PHE A 241 -11.23 4.58 -2.78
N LEU A 242 -11.28 5.88 -3.00
CA LEU A 242 -10.38 6.61 -3.87
C LEU A 242 -9.86 7.86 -3.14
N VAL A 243 -8.55 7.99 -3.00
CA VAL A 243 -7.89 9.08 -2.30
C VAL A 243 -7.01 9.86 -3.26
N TYR A 244 -7.21 11.18 -3.30
CA TYR A 244 -6.40 12.11 -4.08
C TYR A 244 -5.07 12.37 -3.39
N ASN A 245 -3.97 11.91 -3.98
CA ASN A 245 -2.63 11.99 -3.41
C ASN A 245 -1.97 13.34 -3.74
N ASN A 246 -2.57 14.44 -3.27
CA ASN A 246 -2.05 15.79 -3.48
C ASN A 246 -2.43 16.73 -2.33
N ILE A 247 -1.47 17.03 -1.46
CA ILE A 247 -1.67 17.96 -0.34
C ILE A 247 -1.67 19.44 -0.75
N PHE A 248 -1.25 19.74 -1.98
CA PHE A 248 -1.13 21.11 -2.50
C PHE A 248 -2.37 21.56 -3.28
N ALA A 249 -3.39 20.72 -3.36
CA ALA A 249 -4.61 21.03 -4.08
C ALA A 249 -5.42 22.12 -3.38
N ARG A 250 -5.71 23.21 -4.11
CA ARG A 250 -6.46 24.36 -3.58
C ARG A 250 -7.95 24.08 -3.44
N THR A 251 -8.47 23.19 -4.29
CA THR A 251 -9.88 22.81 -4.32
C THR A 251 -10.02 21.31 -4.40
N ARG A 252 -11.19 20.80 -4.04
CA ARG A 252 -11.52 19.38 -4.18
C ARG A 252 -11.58 19.03 -5.68
N PRO A 253 -10.83 18.03 -6.16
CA PRO A 253 -10.89 17.61 -7.55
C PRO A 253 -12.25 16.95 -7.85
N ARG A 254 -12.59 16.80 -9.14
CA ARG A 254 -13.68 15.91 -9.54
C ARG A 254 -13.22 14.46 -9.45
N ALA A 255 -14.15 13.57 -9.06
CA ALA A 255 -13.90 12.14 -9.15
C ALA A 255 -13.69 11.75 -10.63
N PRO A 256 -12.75 10.84 -10.94
CA PRO A 256 -12.60 10.27 -12.27
C PRO A 256 -13.88 9.55 -12.75
N ARG A 257 -14.06 9.40 -14.07
CA ARG A 257 -15.27 8.76 -14.65
C ARG A 257 -15.49 7.32 -14.18
N TRP A 258 -14.41 6.61 -13.85
CA TRP A 258 -14.44 5.25 -13.30
C TRP A 258 -14.74 5.21 -11.78
N CYS A 259 -15.04 6.34 -11.15
CA CYS A 259 -15.54 6.43 -9.78
C CYS A 259 -16.90 7.14 -9.74
N THR A 260 -17.97 6.36 -9.75
CA THR A 260 -19.31 6.86 -9.42
C THR A 260 -19.38 7.12 -7.91
N SER A 261 -19.34 8.38 -7.50
CA SER A 261 -19.30 8.75 -6.08
C SER A 261 -20.60 8.40 -5.36
N ILE A 262 -20.48 7.75 -4.21
CA ILE A 262 -21.57 7.41 -3.29
C ILE A 262 -21.26 7.96 -1.90
N ARG A 263 -22.24 7.92 -0.99
CA ARG A 263 -22.02 8.30 0.41
C ARG A 263 -21.00 7.37 1.05
N CYS A 264 -20.00 7.95 1.73
CA CYS A 264 -19.04 7.16 2.48
C CYS A 264 -19.68 6.54 3.74
N PRO A 265 -19.36 5.27 4.06
CA PRO A 265 -19.84 4.61 5.27
C PRO A 265 -19.09 5.06 6.53
N ILE A 266 -18.10 5.95 6.38
CA ILE A 266 -17.26 6.48 7.45
C ILE A 266 -17.11 7.99 7.31
N THR A 267 -16.92 8.66 8.44
CA THR A 267 -16.52 10.06 8.49
C THR A 267 -15.06 10.17 8.09
N LEU A 268 -14.79 11.06 7.12
CA LEU A 268 -13.46 11.31 6.59
C LEU A 268 -13.13 12.79 6.77
N ALA A 269 -11.89 13.08 7.13
CA ALA A 269 -11.42 14.44 7.29
C ALA A 269 -11.45 15.18 5.95
N ALA A 270 -11.87 16.45 6.00
CA ALA A 270 -11.90 17.32 4.84
C ALA A 270 -10.51 17.89 4.51
N GLY A 271 -10.40 18.44 3.29
CA GLY A 271 -9.23 19.19 2.86
C GLY A 271 -8.09 18.34 2.27
N PRO A 272 -7.13 19.00 1.61
CA PRO A 272 -6.07 18.34 0.85
C PRO A 272 -5.05 17.65 1.77
N ALA A 273 -4.82 18.17 2.97
CA ALA A 273 -3.85 17.61 3.90
C ALA A 273 -4.26 16.23 4.44
N ALA A 274 -5.56 15.89 4.43
CA ALA A 274 -6.05 14.55 4.71
C ALA A 274 -6.21 13.68 3.45
N GLY A 275 -6.08 14.28 2.26
CA GLY A 275 -6.34 13.65 0.98
C GLY A 275 -7.84 13.63 0.69
N TYR A 276 -8.26 14.39 -0.34
CA TYR A 276 -9.66 14.37 -0.78
C TYR A 276 -10.06 12.94 -1.13
N THR A 277 -11.06 12.43 -0.42
CA THR A 277 -11.44 11.02 -0.49
C THR A 277 -12.85 10.87 -1.02
N PHE A 278 -13.05 9.90 -1.91
CA PHE A 278 -14.33 9.50 -2.48
C PHE A 278 -14.58 8.04 -2.12
N CYS A 279 -15.83 7.73 -1.81
CA CYS A 279 -16.32 6.35 -1.81
C CYS A 279 -17.01 6.15 -3.15
N CYS A 280 -16.58 5.13 -3.88
CA CYS A 280 -17.08 4.85 -5.21
C CYS A 280 -18.04 3.65 -5.15
N ASN A 281 -19.01 3.59 -6.06
CA ASN A 281 -19.85 2.40 -6.22
C ASN A 281 -18.95 1.18 -6.51
N PRO A 282 -18.89 0.18 -5.60
CA PRO A 282 -17.93 -0.90 -5.72
C PRO A 282 -18.23 -1.87 -6.88
N THR A 283 -19.45 -1.85 -7.41
CA THR A 283 -19.85 -2.68 -8.55
C THR A 283 -19.34 -2.11 -9.87
N THR A 284 -19.24 -0.79 -9.99
CA THR A 284 -18.83 -0.11 -11.24
C THR A 284 -17.40 0.44 -11.20
N PHE A 285 -16.75 0.41 -10.04
CA PHE A 285 -15.41 0.96 -9.87
C PHE A 285 -14.34 0.12 -10.58
N ASN A 286 -13.68 0.72 -11.58
CA ASN A 286 -12.67 0.06 -12.41
C ASN A 286 -11.51 1.02 -12.75
N PRO A 287 -10.58 1.26 -11.82
CA PRO A 287 -9.48 2.22 -11.94
C PRO A 287 -8.33 1.75 -12.85
#